data_AF-A0A328KIQ4-F1
#
_entry.id   AF-A0A328KIQ4-F1
#
_cell.length_a   1.000
_cell.length_b   1.000
_cell.length_c   1.000
_cell.angle_alpha   90.00
_cell.angle_beta   90.00
_cell.angle_gamma   90.00
#
_symmetry.space_group_name_H-M   'P 1'
#
loop_
_entity.id
_entity.type
_entity.pdbx_description
1 polymer ?
#
loop_
_entity_poly.entity_id
_entity_poly.type
_entity_poly.pdbx_seq_one_letter_code
_entity_poly.pdbx_strand_id
1 'polypeptide(L)'
;MKTPDTVTLIYSDDTVERFNPTTGEYEQSGEVIERTVPCLWTFMQRGKQFELYGTRENKIGVVRFSQAQEAFKKLKYQDETYVPIEELDVMIKGAVHVKRVVE
;
A
#
# COMPACT_ATOMS: atom_id res chain seq x y z
N MET A 1 -12.60 4.29 22.78
CA MET A 1 -11.45 4.53 21.87
C MET A 1 -11.50 3.44 20.83
N LYS A 2 -11.46 3.78 19.53
CA LYS A 2 -11.41 2.76 18.47
C LYS A 2 -9.94 2.30 18.38
N THR A 3 -9.69 1.00 18.52
CA THR A 3 -8.35 0.43 18.36
C THR A 3 -7.83 0.79 16.96
N PRO A 4 -6.62 1.36 16.83
CA PRO A 4 -6.06 1.64 15.51
C PRO A 4 -5.85 0.32 14.76
N ASP A 5 -6.19 0.32 13.48
CA ASP A 5 -5.93 -0.81 12.59
C ASP A 5 -4.43 -0.91 12.30
N THR A 6 -3.97 -2.06 11.84
CA THR A 6 -2.57 -2.28 11.43
C THR A 6 -2.50 -2.60 9.95
N VAL A 7 -1.53 -1.99 9.25
CA VAL A 7 -1.24 -2.25 7.84
C VAL A 7 0.24 -2.58 7.67
N THR A 8 0.56 -3.38 6.67
CA THR A 8 1.95 -3.66 6.29
C THR A 8 2.32 -2.83 5.07
N LEU A 9 3.32 -1.96 5.22
CA LEU A 9 3.89 -1.15 4.16
C LEU A 9 5.07 -1.89 3.54
N ILE A 10 5.16 -1.91 2.22
CA ILE A 10 6.23 -2.54 1.47
C ILE A 10 6.98 -1.44 0.73
N TYR A 11 8.24 -1.21 1.11
CA TYR A 11 9.11 -0.15 0.56
C TYR A 11 9.95 -0.65 -0.61
N SER A 12 10.35 -1.93 -0.56
CA SER A 12 11.07 -2.62 -1.63
C SER A 12 10.42 -3.98 -1.87
N ASP A 13 10.23 -4.31 -3.14
CA ASP A 13 9.75 -5.61 -3.64
C ASP A 13 10.68 -6.09 -4.77
N ASP A 14 11.94 -5.66 -4.74
CA ASP A 14 12.93 -5.93 -5.78
C ASP A 14 13.56 -7.32 -5.57
N THR A 15 12.72 -8.35 -5.52
CA THR A 15 13.16 -9.74 -5.56
C THR A 15 13.44 -10.12 -7.00
N VAL A 16 14.70 -10.43 -7.31
CA VAL A 16 15.09 -10.96 -8.61
C VAL A 16 15.29 -12.45 -8.46
N GLU A 17 14.59 -13.26 -9.25
CA GLU A 17 14.91 -14.68 -9.35
C GLU A 17 16.28 -14.84 -10.00
N ARG A 18 17.24 -15.34 -9.22
CA ARG A 18 18.60 -15.57 -9.67
C ARG A 18 18.87 -17.07 -9.65
N PHE A 19 19.31 -17.60 -10.78
CA PHE A 19 19.74 -18.98 -10.85
C PHE A 19 20.97 -19.20 -9.95
N ASN A 20 20.87 -20.13 -9.01
CA ASN A 20 21.98 -20.57 -8.17
C ASN A 20 22.63 -21.80 -8.83
N PRO A 21 23.85 -21.68 -9.39
CA PRO A 21 24.52 -22.78 -10.08
C PRO A 21 25.00 -23.90 -9.14
N THR A 22 25.00 -23.69 -7.83
CA THR A 22 25.41 -24.68 -6.83
C THR A 22 24.27 -25.63 -6.46
N THR A 23 23.05 -25.11 -6.34
CA THR A 23 21.84 -25.91 -6.04
C THR A 23 21.08 -26.31 -7.31
N GLY A 24 21.30 -25.60 -8.43
CA GLY A 24 20.58 -25.81 -9.69
C GLY A 24 19.16 -25.24 -9.68
N GLU A 25 18.81 -24.45 -8.68
CA GLU A 25 17.48 -23.87 -8.48
C GLU A 25 17.50 -22.35 -8.70
N TYR A 26 16.35 -21.77 -9.03
CA TYR A 26 16.17 -20.33 -9.02
C TYR A 26 15.84 -19.90 -7.59
N GLU A 27 16.66 -19.02 -7.03
CA GLU A 27 16.46 -18.47 -5.70
C GLU A 27 16.02 -17.01 -5.84
N GLN A 28 15.02 -16.59 -5.05
CA GLN A 28 14.72 -15.17 -4.92
C GLN A 28 15.87 -14.48 -4.20
N SER A 29 16.55 -13.59 -4.93
CA SER A 29 17.63 -12.75 -4.42
C SER A 29 17.16 -11.30 -4.42
N GLY A 30 17.10 -10.69 -3.25
CA GLY A 30 16.65 -9.31 -3.06
C GLY A 30 16.17 -9.09 -1.63
N GLU A 31 16.04 -7.82 -1.22
CA GLU A 31 15.53 -7.48 0.11
C GLU A 31 14.10 -6.95 -0.01
N VAL A 32 13.15 -7.69 0.54
CA VAL A 32 11.80 -7.18 0.80
C VAL A 32 11.87 -6.38 2.08
N ILE A 33 11.72 -5.06 1.96
CA ILE A 33 11.69 -4.15 3.10
C ILE A 33 10.23 -3.87 3.41
N GLU A 34 9.73 -4.48 4.48
CA GLU A 34 8.36 -4.27 4.96
C GLU A 34 8.31 -3.79 6.42
N ARG A 35 7.28 -3.01 6.74
CA ARG A 35 7.02 -2.52 8.10
C ARG A 35 5.53 -2.53 8.40
N THR A 36 5.16 -3.16 9.50
CA THR A 36 3.80 -3.07 10.04
C THR A 36 3.67 -1.83 10.91
N VAL A 37 2.68 -0.99 10.60
CA VAL A 37 2.45 0.27 11.32
C VAL A 37 0.98 0.42 11.72
N PRO A 38 0.69 1.05 12.88
CA PRO A 38 -0.66 1.41 13.23
C PRO A 38 -1.16 2.56 12.36
N CYS A 39 -2.41 2.50 11.93
CA CYS A 39 -3.05 3.51 11.12
C CYS A 39 -4.56 3.60 11.40
N LEU A 40 -5.17 4.66 10.88
CA LEU A 40 -6.62 4.76 10.74
C LEU A 40 -6.97 4.55 9.26
N TRP A 41 -7.67 3.46 8.99
CA TRP A 41 -8.10 3.11 7.64
C TRP A 41 -9.55 3.55 7.40
N THR A 42 -9.83 4.18 6.26
CA THR A 42 -11.20 4.55 5.88
C THR A 42 -11.38 4.39 4.37
N PHE A 43 -12.49 3.79 3.94
CA PHE A 43 -12.82 3.69 2.53
C PHE A 43 -13.57 4.93 2.04
N MET A 44 -13.25 5.37 0.83
CA MET A 44 -13.95 6.47 0.19
C MET A 44 -15.35 6.03 -0.24
N GLN A 45 -16.35 6.91 -0.04
CA GLN A 45 -17.69 6.68 -0.55
C GLN A 45 -17.71 6.79 -2.08
N ARG A 46 -18.55 5.97 -2.73
CA ARG A 46 -18.64 5.89 -4.21
C ARG A 46 -18.86 7.24 -4.90
N GLY A 47 -19.67 8.13 -4.31
CA GLY A 47 -19.93 9.47 -4.86
C GLY A 47 -18.66 10.31 -4.92
N LYS A 48 -17.98 10.44 -3.78
CA LYS A 48 -16.72 11.18 -3.67
C LYS A 48 -15.59 10.58 -4.50
N GLN A 49 -15.58 9.26 -4.66
CA GLN A 49 -14.61 8.58 -5.52
C GLN A 49 -14.80 8.94 -7.00
N PHE A 50 -16.05 9.02 -7.47
CA PHE A 50 -16.35 9.43 -8.83
C PHE A 50 -15.94 10.89 -9.09
N GLU A 51 -16.19 11.78 -8.13
CA GLU A 51 -15.78 13.18 -8.23
C GLU A 51 -14.26 13.35 -8.32
N LEU A 52 -13.49 12.59 -7.53
CA LEU A 52 -12.04 12.73 -7.45
C LEU A 52 -11.27 11.94 -8.51
N TYR A 53 -11.76 10.76 -8.90
CA TYR A 53 -11.02 9.83 -9.76
C TYR A 53 -11.78 9.42 -11.03
N GLY A 54 -12.99 9.95 -11.27
CA GLY A 54 -13.79 9.66 -12.47
C GLY A 54 -14.34 8.23 -12.58
N THR A 55 -14.12 7.38 -11.58
CA THR A 55 -14.55 5.97 -11.59
C THR A 55 -15.13 5.52 -10.26
N ARG A 56 -16.19 4.70 -10.34
CA ARG A 56 -16.87 4.09 -9.19
C ARG A 56 -16.44 2.64 -8.94
N GLU A 57 -15.67 2.06 -9.86
CA GLU A 57 -15.35 0.62 -9.86
C GLU A 57 -14.13 0.30 -8.99
N ASN A 58 -13.20 1.25 -8.88
CA ASN A 58 -12.03 1.07 -8.02
C ASN A 58 -12.44 1.03 -6.54
N LYS A 59 -11.62 0.39 -5.69
CA LYS A 59 -11.75 0.48 -4.24
C LYS A 59 -10.65 1.41 -3.73
N ILE A 60 -11.03 2.64 -3.36
CA ILE A 60 -10.09 3.65 -2.87
C ILE A 60 -10.15 3.74 -1.34
N GLY A 61 -9.00 3.55 -0.71
CA GLY A 61 -8.77 3.74 0.73
C GLY A 61 -8.06 5.06 1.02
N VAL A 62 -8.33 5.62 2.19
CA VAL A 62 -7.59 6.72 2.81
C VAL A 62 -6.96 6.17 4.07
N VAL A 63 -5.63 6.16 4.10
CA VAL A 63 -4.84 5.65 5.21
C VAL A 63 -4.23 6.82 5.95
N ARG A 64 -4.51 6.95 7.25
CA ARG A 64 -3.92 8.01 8.07
C ARG A 64 -2.96 7.40 9.07
N PHE A 65 -1.69 7.77 8.98
CA PHE A 65 -0.66 7.32 9.89
C PHE A 65 -0.51 8.29 11.06
N SER A 66 -0.25 7.76 12.26
CA SER A 66 0.04 8.60 13.44
C SER A 66 1.41 9.30 13.35
N GLN A 67 2.32 8.74 12.55
CA GLN A 67 3.64 9.29 12.24
C GLN A 67 3.83 9.32 10.73
N ALA A 68 4.56 10.32 10.22
CA ALA A 68 4.92 10.38 8.81
C ALA A 68 5.66 9.10 8.39
N GLN A 69 5.24 8.51 7.28
CA GLN A 69 5.88 7.34 6.69
C GLN A 69 6.70 7.77 5.49
N GLU A 70 7.81 7.07 5.25
CA GLU A 70 8.55 7.19 3.99
C GLU A 70 7.69 6.70 2.81
N ALA A 71 8.06 7.08 1.59
CA ALA A 71 7.36 6.62 0.40
C ALA A 71 7.48 5.09 0.27
N PHE A 72 6.33 4.40 0.23
CA PHE A 72 6.24 2.95 0.09
C PHE A 72 5.66 2.58 -1.28
N LYS A 73 6.01 1.40 -1.81
CA LYS A 73 5.53 0.89 -3.12
C LYS A 73 4.14 0.27 -3.02
N LYS A 74 3.92 -0.58 -2.02
CA LYS A 74 2.65 -1.33 -1.82
C LYS A 74 2.23 -1.29 -0.35
N LEU A 75 0.96 -1.55 -0.11
CA LEU A 75 0.37 -1.69 1.20
C LEU A 75 -0.52 -2.93 1.23
N LYS A 76 -0.38 -3.76 2.27
CA LYS A 76 -1.25 -4.91 2.51
C LYS A 76 -2.19 -4.67 3.69
N TYR A 77 -3.47 -4.94 3.49
CA TYR A 77 -4.52 -4.86 4.51
C TYR A 77 -5.59 -5.92 4.28
N GLN A 78 -5.84 -6.79 5.27
CA GLN A 78 -6.88 -7.83 5.24
C GLN A 78 -6.88 -8.64 3.92
N ASP A 79 -5.71 -9.21 3.58
CA ASP A 79 -5.46 -10.00 2.36
C ASP A 79 -5.61 -9.26 1.02
N GLU A 80 -5.82 -7.94 1.05
CA GLU A 80 -5.88 -7.10 -0.15
C GLU A 80 -4.59 -6.26 -0.29
N THR A 81 -4.07 -6.19 -1.52
CA THR A 81 -2.95 -5.33 -1.90
C THR A 81 -3.46 -3.99 -2.42
N TYR A 82 -2.81 -2.91 -2.00
CA TYR A 82 -3.09 -1.54 -2.37
C TYR A 82 -1.82 -0.82 -2.81
N VAL A 83 -1.94 0.15 -3.71
CA VAL A 83 -0.83 1.02 -4.14
C VAL A 83 -1.18 2.48 -3.87
N PRO A 84 -0.22 3.32 -3.46
CA PRO A 84 -0.42 4.77 -3.37
C PRO A 84 -0.89 5.36 -4.68
N ILE A 85 -1.76 6.37 -4.61
CA ILE A 85 -2.19 7.16 -5.76
C ILE A 85 -1.48 8.50 -5.66
N GLU A 86 -0.58 8.76 -6.61
CA GLU A 86 0.28 9.95 -6.62
C GLU A 86 -0.49 11.26 -6.89
N GLU A 87 -1.66 11.19 -7.53
CA GLU A 87 -2.34 12.37 -8.11
C GLU A 87 -2.99 13.33 -7.12
N LEU A 88 -3.11 12.97 -5.84
CA LEU A 88 -3.71 13.86 -4.84
C LEU A 88 -2.64 14.32 -3.86
N ASP A 89 -2.06 15.47 -4.20
CA ASP A 89 -1.30 16.41 -3.35
C ASP A 89 -2.20 16.92 -2.20
N VAL A 90 -2.75 16.01 -1.40
CA VAL A 90 -3.56 16.39 -0.26
C VAL A 90 -2.60 16.77 0.85
N MET A 91 -2.57 18.07 1.09
CA MET A 91 -1.96 18.83 2.18
C MET A 91 -2.33 18.35 3.61
N ILE A 92 -2.70 17.08 3.82
CA ILE A 92 -2.89 16.47 5.13
C ILE A 92 -1.65 15.60 5.38
N LYS A 93 -0.67 16.18 6.09
CA LYS A 93 0.53 15.48 6.56
C LYS A 93 0.12 14.13 7.18
N GLY A 94 0.51 13.02 6.54
CA GLY A 94 0.30 11.67 7.04
C GLY A 94 -0.94 10.92 6.53
N ALA A 95 -1.75 11.49 5.63
CA ALA A 95 -2.82 10.77 4.94
C ALA A 95 -2.41 10.36 3.53
N VAL A 96 -2.52 9.08 3.19
CA VAL A 96 -2.19 8.53 1.86
C VAL A 96 -3.45 7.92 1.24
N HIS A 97 -3.77 8.32 0.02
CA HIS A 97 -4.78 7.64 -0.78
C HIS A 97 -4.19 6.42 -1.46
N VAL A 98 -4.89 5.31 -1.37
CA VAL A 98 -4.43 4.05 -1.95
C VAL A 98 -5.55 3.40 -2.75
N LYS A 99 -5.20 2.77 -3.87
CA LYS A 99 -6.12 2.03 -4.74
C LYS A 99 -5.84 0.55 -4.60
N ARG A 100 -6.91 -0.25 -4.46
CA ARG A 100 -6.78 -1.72 -4.50
C ARG A 100 -6.26 -2.16 -5.86
N VAL A 101 -5.27 -3.04 -5.84
CA VAL A 101 -4.80 -3.78 -7.01
C VAL A 101 -5.33 -5.20 -6.89
N VAL A 102 -5.89 -5.72 -7.98
CA VAL A 102 -6.19 -7.15 -8.09
C VAL A 102 -4.96 -7.74 -8.77
N GLU A 103 -4.11 -8.39 -7.99
CA GLU A 103 -3.04 -9.26 -8.51
C GLU A 103 -3.65 -10.57 -9.04
#